data_AF-A0A936VTV7-F1
#
_entry.id   AF-A0A936VTV7-F1
#
_cell.length_a   1.000
_cell.length_b   1.000
_cell.length_c   1.000
_cell.angle_alpha   90.00
_cell.angle_beta   90.00
_cell.angle_gamma   90.00
#
_symmetry.space_group_name_H-M   'P 1'
#
loop_
_entity.id
_entity.type
_entity.pdbx_description
1 polymer ?
#
loop_
_entity_poly.entity_id
_entity_poly.type
_entity_poly.pdbx_seq_one_letter_code
_entity_poly.pdbx_strand_id
1 'polypeptide(L)'
;MFNGNSQLEIGSQFVGPGFIHPGAFGLRNDVWRKDARWIQQLNGNKLKLTGKYITERDNFSDAKSITTNMNQYGVDVDLNYSKFPQTRIMYYVSI
;
A
#
# COMPACT_ATOMS: atom_id res chain seq x y z
N MET A 1 5.93 25.96 -18.09
CA MET A 1 5.63 25.62 -16.68
C MET A 1 4.86 24.31 -16.68
N PHE A 2 5.43 23.23 -16.15
CA PHE A 2 4.70 21.98 -15.99
C PHE A 2 3.77 22.12 -14.78
N ASN A 3 2.46 22.22 -15.01
CA ASN A 3 1.47 22.14 -13.94
C ASN A 3 1.41 20.70 -13.44
N GLY A 4 2.11 20.44 -12.34
CA GLY A 4 2.10 19.16 -11.64
C GLY A 4 1.58 19.32 -10.21
N ASN A 5 0.87 18.30 -9.73
CA ASN A 5 0.47 18.18 -8.33
C ASN A 5 1.15 16.94 -7.74
N SER A 6 1.73 17.09 -6.57
CA SER A 6 2.43 16.03 -5.84
C SER A 6 1.75 15.83 -4.50
N GLN A 7 1.35 14.60 -4.21
CA GLN A 7 0.74 14.23 -2.94
C GLN A 7 1.51 13.06 -2.33
N LEU A 8 1.85 13.19 -1.05
CA LEU A 8 2.40 12.12 -0.24
C LEU A 8 1.36 11.74 0.82
N GLU A 9 1.04 10.47 0.91
CA GLU A 9 0.17 9.91 1.93
C GLU A 9 0.95 8.87 2.72
N ILE A 10 0.86 8.95 4.04
CA ILE A 10 1.48 8.00 4.94
C ILE A 10 0.37 7.52 5.88
N GLY A 11 0.24 6.21 6.00
CA GLY A 11 -0.73 5.55 6.86
C GLY A 11 -0.03 4.54 7.77
N SER A 12 -0.59 4.34 8.95
CA SER A 12 -0.25 3.18 9.78
C SER A 12 -1.53 2.60 10.33
N GLN A 13 -1.63 1.28 10.28
CA GLN A 13 -2.71 0.52 10.83
C GLN A 13 -2.13 -0.50 11.81
N PHE A 14 -2.72 -0.58 12.99
CA PHE A 14 -2.34 -1.53 14.01
C PHE A 14 -3.57 -2.35 14.40
N VAL A 15 -3.44 -3.67 14.30
CA VAL A 15 -4.39 -4.63 14.86
C VAL A 15 -3.71 -5.25 16.07
N GLY A 16 -4.26 -4.96 17.24
CA GLY A 16 -3.61 -5.25 18.52
C GLY A 16 -3.76 -6.70 18.98
N PRO A 17 -2.89 -7.12 19.92
CA PRO A 17 -2.93 -8.44 20.53
C PRO A 17 -4.26 -8.69 21.23
N GLY A 18 -4.97 -9.73 20.78
CA GLY A 18 -6.22 -10.18 21.40
C GLY A 18 -7.49 -10.02 20.57
N PHE A 19 -7.40 -9.71 19.26
CA PHE A 19 -8.58 -9.75 18.38
C PHE A 19 -9.03 -11.21 18.14
N ILE A 20 -9.82 -11.76 19.05
CA ILE A 20 -10.42 -13.09 18.92
C ILE A 20 -11.70 -12.95 18.08
N HIS A 21 -11.59 -13.15 16.77
CA HIS A 21 -12.79 -13.29 15.94
C HIS A 21 -13.40 -14.68 16.19
N PRO A 22 -14.71 -14.80 16.49
CA PRO A 22 -15.34 -16.08 16.88
C PRO A 22 -15.29 -17.16 15.78
N GLY A 23 -14.97 -16.79 14.54
CA GLY A 23 -14.74 -17.71 13.42
C GLY A 23 -13.27 -18.01 13.09
N ALA A 24 -12.30 -17.48 13.84
CA ALA A 24 -10.87 -17.50 13.49
C ALA A 24 -9.97 -17.86 14.69
N PHE A 25 -10.30 -18.92 15.41
CA PHE A 25 -9.43 -19.47 16.45
C PHE A 25 -8.10 -19.91 15.83
N GLY A 26 -7.00 -19.22 16.18
CA GLY A 26 -5.64 -19.56 15.76
C GLY A 26 -5.03 -18.72 14.63
N LEU A 27 -5.79 -17.83 13.99
CA LEU A 27 -5.27 -16.95 12.92
C LEU A 27 -4.39 -15.81 13.47
N ARG A 28 -3.61 -15.19 12.57
CA ARG A 28 -2.68 -14.08 12.85
C ARG A 28 -3.48 -12.84 13.26
N ASN A 29 -3.48 -12.52 14.56
CA ASN A 29 -4.36 -11.47 15.11
C ASN A 29 -3.61 -10.16 15.42
N ASP A 30 -2.28 -10.14 15.25
CA ASP A 30 -1.43 -9.02 15.62
C ASP A 30 -0.69 -8.58 14.36
N VAL A 31 -1.16 -7.51 13.73
CA VAL A 31 -0.59 -7.00 12.48
C VAL A 31 -0.30 -5.54 12.65
N TRP A 32 0.95 -5.17 12.45
CA TRP A 32 1.34 -3.78 12.27
C TRP A 32 1.64 -3.52 10.80
N ARG A 33 0.84 -2.66 10.20
CA ARG A 33 0.97 -2.25 8.82
C ARG A 33 1.36 -0.78 8.75
N LYS A 34 2.29 -0.45 7.86
CA LYS A 34 2.53 0.92 7.42
C LYS A 34 2.39 0.98 5.91
N ASP A 35 1.73 2.02 5.45
CA ASP A 35 1.54 2.33 4.05
C ASP A 35 2.18 3.68 3.76
N ALA A 36 2.97 3.75 2.69
CA ALA A 36 3.42 5.01 2.11
C ALA A 36 3.01 5.03 0.64
N ARG A 37 2.39 6.12 0.22
CA ARG A 37 1.90 6.31 -1.14
C ARG A 37 2.29 7.69 -1.64
N TRP A 38 3.02 7.72 -2.74
CA TRP A 38 3.38 8.93 -3.44
C TRP A 38 2.59 9.01 -4.75
N ILE A 39 1.94 10.13 -5.01
CA ILE A 39 1.16 10.39 -6.21
C ILE A 39 1.70 11.65 -6.87
N GLN A 40 2.06 11.55 -8.14
CA GLN A 40 2.46 12.67 -8.97
C GLN A 40 1.52 12.77 -10.17
N GLN A 41 0.79 13.87 -10.26
CA GLN A 41 0.01 14.23 -11.44
C GLN A 41 0.78 15.26 -12.26
N LEU A 42 0.83 15.07 -13.56
CA LEU A 42 1.48 15.96 -14.52
C LEU A 42 0.50 16.31 -15.64
N ASN A 43 0.72 17.47 -16.28
CA ASN A 43 -0.04 17.94 -17.43
C ASN A 43 -1.56 18.01 -17.20
N GLY A 44 -1.99 18.50 -16.03
CA GLY A 44 -3.41 18.62 -15.71
C GLY A 44 -4.11 17.25 -15.59
N ASN A 45 -3.46 16.31 -14.88
CA ASN A 45 -3.96 14.96 -14.60
C ASN A 45 -3.97 14.00 -15.82
N LYS A 46 -3.23 14.32 -16.88
CA LYS A 46 -3.08 13.44 -18.06
C LYS A 46 -2.11 12.29 -17.84
N LEU A 47 -1.11 12.51 -16.99
CA LEU A 47 -0.17 11.49 -16.55
C LEU A 47 -0.21 11.48 -15.03
N LYS A 48 -0.51 10.32 -14.47
CA LYS A 48 -0.45 10.08 -13.03
C LYS A 48 0.50 8.94 -12.76
N LEU A 49 1.52 9.22 -11.96
CA LEU A 49 2.46 8.23 -11.44
C LEU A 49 2.11 8.00 -9.98
N THR A 50 2.03 6.73 -9.56
CA THR A 50 1.79 6.37 -8.17
C THR A 50 2.85 5.37 -7.73
N GLY A 51 3.63 5.72 -6.71
CA GLY A 51 4.49 4.81 -5.98
C GLY A 51 3.78 4.36 -4.71
N LYS A 52 3.84 3.05 -4.41
CA LYS A 52 3.27 2.45 -3.21
C LYS A 52 4.33 1.61 -2.51
N TYR A 53 4.42 1.77 -1.20
CA TYR A 53 5.20 0.92 -0.32
C TYR A 53 4.33 0.51 0.85
N ILE A 54 4.28 -0.79 1.15
CA ILE A 54 3.57 -1.33 2.30
C ILE A 54 4.56 -2.21 3.04
N THR A 55 4.62 -2.07 4.36
CA THR A 55 5.32 -3.00 5.22
C THR A 55 4.34 -3.54 6.25
N GLU A 56 4.26 -4.85 6.35
CA GLU A 56 3.41 -5.57 7.28
C GLU A 56 4.30 -6.43 8.16
N ARG A 57 4.10 -6.32 9.47
CA ARG A 57 4.73 -7.15 10.48
C ARG A 57 3.65 -7.90 11.23
N ASP A 58 3.72 -9.22 11.15
CA ASP A 58 2.82 -10.12 11.84
C ASP A 58 3.43 -10.64 13.14
N ASN A 59 2.58 -11.00 14.10
CA ASN A 59 2.93 -11.66 15.37
C ASN A 59 3.82 -10.78 16.25
N PHE A 60 3.27 -9.65 16.70
CA PHE A 60 3.93 -8.74 17.64
C PHE A 60 3.98 -9.29 19.09
N SER A 61 3.12 -10.28 19.42
CA SER A 61 3.14 -10.96 20.72
C SER A 61 4.23 -12.04 20.79
N ASP A 62 5.11 -11.92 21.78
CA ASP A 62 6.20 -12.86 22.11
C ASP A 62 5.74 -14.32 22.35
N ALA A 63 4.44 -14.57 22.44
CA ALA A 63 3.86 -15.89 22.61
C ALA A 63 3.95 -16.80 21.37
N LYS A 64 4.29 -16.27 20.18
CA LYS A 64 4.45 -17.05 18.95
C LYS A 64 5.90 -17.00 18.43
N SER A 65 6.48 -18.18 18.23
CA SER A 65 7.89 -18.41 17.84
C SER A 65 8.30 -17.85 16.45
N ILE A 66 7.35 -17.45 15.60
CA ILE A 66 7.63 -17.07 14.21
C ILE A 66 7.00 -15.70 13.91
N THR A 67 7.86 -14.68 13.80
CA THR A 67 7.52 -13.37 13.22
C THR A 67 7.67 -13.41 11.71
N THR A 68 6.74 -12.80 10.97
CA THR A 68 6.87 -12.65 9.52
C THR A 68 6.80 -11.18 9.17
N ASN A 69 7.78 -10.71 8.40
CA ASN A 69 7.75 -9.38 7.80
C ASN A 69 7.44 -9.56 6.31
N MET A 70 6.48 -8.81 5.80
CA MET A 70 6.17 -8.73 4.38
C MET A 70 6.34 -7.29 3.93
N ASN A 71 7.05 -7.09 2.83
CA ASN A 71 7.21 -5.79 2.19
C ASN A 71 6.60 -5.85 0.79
N GLN A 72 5.69 -4.94 0.50
CA GLN A 72 5.09 -4.81 -0.82
C GLN A 72 5.51 -3.49 -1.45
N TYR A 73 5.94 -3.55 -2.70
CA TYR A 73 6.29 -2.40 -3.52
C TYR A 73 5.39 -2.39 -4.74
N GLY A 74 4.93 -1.20 -5.11
CA GLY A 74 4.04 -1.03 -6.25
C GLY A 74 4.34 0.25 -7.02
N VAL A 75 4.25 0.17 -8.33
CA VAL A 75 4.29 1.33 -9.22
C VAL A 75 3.10 1.24 -10.16
N ASP A 76 2.39 2.36 -10.29
CA ASP A 76 1.24 2.51 -11.18
C ASP A 76 1.45 3.75 -12.06
N VAL A 77 1.28 3.56 -13.36
CA VAL A 77 1.30 4.61 -14.38
C VAL A 77 -0.08 4.66 -15.03
N ASP A 78 -0.72 5.81 -14.93
CA ASP A 78 -2.06 6.06 -15.44
C ASP A 78 -2.00 7.20 -16.47
N LEU A 79 -2.43 6.89 -17.69
CA LEU A 79 -2.49 7.79 -18.83
C LEU A 79 -3.95 8.12 -19.14
N ASN A 80 -4.31 9.39 -18.96
CA ASN A 80 -5.65 9.90 -19.17
C ASN A 80 -5.65 11.04 -20.21
N TYR A 81 -5.84 10.68 -21.47
CA TYR A 81 -5.98 11.65 -22.56
C TYR A 81 -7.41 11.66 -23.05
N SER A 82 -8.05 12.83 -23.14
CA SER A 82 -9.46 12.96 -23.57
C SER A 82 -9.82 12.25 -24.89
N LYS A 83 -8.86 11.98 -25.78
CA LYS A 83 -9.07 11.33 -27.08
C LYS A 83 -8.82 9.81 -27.07
N PHE A 84 -8.27 9.27 -26.01
CA PHE A 84 -7.91 7.85 -25.91
C PHE A 84 -8.52 7.23 -24.65
N PRO A 85 -8.81 5.92 -24.65
CA PRO A 85 -9.17 5.21 -23.44
C PRO A 85 -8.11 5.43 -22.36
N GLN A 86 -8.56 5.53 -21.12
CA GLN A 86 -7.65 5.58 -19.98
C GLN A 86 -6.86 4.27 -19.92
N THR A 87 -5.54 4.38 -19.94
CA THR A 87 -4.65 3.23 -19.86
C THR A 87 -3.93 3.26 -18.53
N ARG A 88 -4.10 2.21 -17.74
CA ARG A 88 -3.40 2.04 -16.47
C ARG A 88 -2.53 0.81 -16.51
N ILE A 89 -1.26 0.97 -16.15
CA ILE A 89 -0.30 -0.13 -16.02
C ILE A 89 0.12 -0.17 -14.57
N MET A 90 -0.10 -1.32 -13.93
CA MET A 90 0.18 -1.53 -12.52
C MET A 90 1.17 -2.68 -12.38
N TYR A 91 2.22 -2.45 -11.60
CA TYR A 91 3.20 -3.46 -11.24
C TYR A 91 3.34 -3.54 -9.73
N TYR A 92 3.25 -4.76 -9.19
CA TYR A 92 3.39 -5.02 -7.76
C TYR A 92 4.34 -6.18 -7.52
N VAL A 93 5.20 -6.04 -6.51
CA VAL A 93 6.08 -7.09 -6.00
C VAL A 93 5.93 -7.17 -4.50
N SER A 94 5.86 -8.39 -3.97
CA SER A 94 5.80 -8.67 -2.53
C SER A 94 6.99 -9.55 -2.17
N ILE A 95 7.70 -9.19 -1.11
CA ILE A 95 8.93 -9.81 -0.61
C ILE A 95 8.76 -10.13 0.87
#